data_AF-A0A817CMS9-F1
#
_entry.id   AF-A0A817CMS9-F1
#
_cell.length_a   1.000
_cell.length_b   1.000
_cell.length_c   1.000
_cell.angle_alpha   90.00
_cell.angle_beta   90.00
_cell.angle_gamma   90.00
#
_symmetry.space_group_name_H-M   'P 1'
#
loop_
_entity.id
_entity.type
_entity.pdbx_description
1 polymer ?
#
loop_
_entity_poly.entity_id
_entity_poly.type
_entity_poly.pdbx_seq_one_letter_code
_entity_poly.pdbx_strand_id
1 'polypeptide(L)'
;MINGILDVGALFIDGSNRGMAIKWLNLSDKTKIDYSIYIESDSIVVCDCQYQHHAFVTSPASERIDHYVIYLDEVHTTGTDFKFPNEFCAAVTLGNCITKDRFVQVCIRMRKLGKYHWLTFWSSHEVDQQIRLLKKNVLQQSQNKKIHLIDILRWVYENTQQTTRDGLHHWSTQSLSYQRKVSVFQHIQ
;
A
#
# COMPACT_ATOMS: atom_id res chain seq x y z
N MET A 1 8.02 10.44 -13.73
CA MET A 1 8.17 8.97 -13.79
C MET A 1 7.59 8.39 -12.50
N ILE A 2 7.08 7.17 -12.49
CA ILE A 2 6.67 6.49 -11.24
C ILE A 2 7.80 5.52 -10.89
N ASN A 3 8.39 5.71 -9.72
CA ASN A 3 9.58 4.99 -9.29
C ASN A 3 9.24 3.85 -8.32
N GLY A 4 8.12 3.96 -7.61
CA GLY A 4 7.72 2.97 -6.62
C GLY A 4 6.27 2.53 -6.77
N ILE A 5 6.00 1.30 -6.38
CA ILE A 5 4.65 0.78 -6.15
C ILE A 5 4.56 0.43 -4.67
N LEU A 6 3.58 1.01 -3.99
CA LEU A 6 3.21 0.73 -2.62
C LEU A 6 1.88 -0.01 -2.65
N ASP A 7 1.93 -1.34 -2.53
CA ASP A 7 0.74 -2.18 -2.61
C ASP A 7 0.08 -2.35 -1.24
N VAL A 8 -1.19 -1.98 -1.15
CA VAL A 8 -1.99 -2.09 0.09
C VAL A 8 -2.90 -3.32 0.05
N GLY A 9 -2.38 -4.43 -0.51
CA GLY A 9 -3.10 -5.70 -0.64
C GLY A 9 -4.22 -5.66 -1.67
N ALA A 10 -4.04 -4.86 -2.73
CA ALA A 10 -5.14 -4.41 -3.57
C ALA A 10 -5.18 -5.06 -4.95
N LEU A 11 -4.02 -5.14 -5.62
CA LEU A 11 -3.94 -5.40 -7.06
C LEU A 11 -3.13 -6.64 -7.42
N PHE A 12 -2.30 -7.14 -6.50
CA PHE A 12 -1.33 -8.20 -6.79
C PHE A 12 -1.53 -9.40 -5.85
N ILE A 13 -2.64 -10.12 -6.05
CA ILE A 13 -3.06 -11.23 -5.18
C ILE A 13 -2.22 -12.50 -5.39
N ASP A 14 -1.68 -12.73 -6.59
CA ASP A 14 -1.04 -14.01 -6.96
C ASP A 14 0.46 -13.91 -7.32
N GLY A 15 1.11 -12.78 -7.03
CA GLY A 15 2.51 -12.56 -7.36
C GLY A 15 3.42 -12.53 -6.14
N SER A 16 4.58 -13.21 -6.21
CA SER A 16 5.64 -12.97 -5.23
C SER A 16 6.20 -11.55 -5.40
N ASN A 17 6.69 -10.95 -4.32
CA ASN A 17 7.36 -9.63 -4.35
C ASN A 17 8.48 -9.59 -5.39
N ARG A 18 9.23 -10.69 -5.48
CA ARG A 18 10.25 -10.93 -6.51
C ARG A 18 9.68 -10.85 -7.92
N GLY A 19 8.59 -11.56 -8.20
CA GLY A 19 7.94 -11.57 -9.51
C GLY A 19 7.45 -10.18 -9.91
N MET A 20 6.89 -9.42 -8.96
CA MET A 20 6.45 -8.06 -9.20
C MET A 20 7.62 -7.10 -9.45
N ALA A 21 8.69 -7.20 -8.67
CA ALA A 21 9.91 -6.42 -8.87
C ALA A 21 10.52 -6.66 -10.25
N ILE A 22 10.64 -7.93 -10.67
CA ILE A 22 11.14 -8.31 -12.00
C ILE A 22 10.24 -7.76 -13.11
N LYS A 23 8.92 -7.92 -12.97
CA LYS A 23 7.97 -7.41 -13.96
C LYS A 23 8.05 -5.89 -14.07
N TRP A 24 8.17 -5.19 -12.95
CA TRP A 24 8.31 -3.75 -12.92
C TRP A 24 9.64 -3.28 -13.51
N LEU A 25 10.75 -3.98 -13.23
CA LEU A 25 12.04 -3.77 -13.86
C LEU A 25 11.96 -3.88 -15.38
N ASN A 26 11.22 -4.88 -15.88
CA ASN A 26 11.06 -5.13 -17.32
C ASN A 26 10.19 -4.09 -18.03
N LEU A 27 9.27 -3.46 -17.33
CA LEU A 27 8.46 -2.34 -17.84
C LEU A 27 9.17 -0.98 -17.75
N SER A 28 10.28 -0.92 -17.01
CA SER A 28 11.03 0.32 -16.77
C SER A 28 11.98 0.67 -17.92
N ASP A 29 12.29 1.96 -18.05
CA ASP A 29 13.26 2.47 -19.02
C ASP A 29 14.67 1.99 -18.67
N LYS A 30 15.19 1.03 -19.46
CA LYS A 30 16.50 0.40 -19.26
C LYS A 30 17.68 1.34 -19.44
N THR A 31 17.47 2.56 -19.95
CA THR A 31 18.52 3.59 -19.99
C THR A 31 18.68 4.34 -18.67
N LYS A 32 17.71 4.20 -17.76
CA LYS A 32 17.65 4.92 -16.48
C LYS A 32 17.55 3.99 -15.27
N ILE A 33 16.95 2.82 -15.44
CA ILE A 33 16.66 1.88 -14.35
C ILE A 33 17.44 0.59 -14.60
N ASP A 34 18.39 0.34 -13.70
CA ASP A 34 19.25 -0.85 -13.70
C ASP A 34 18.76 -1.92 -12.71
N TYR A 35 17.99 -1.51 -11.70
CA TYR A 35 17.62 -2.37 -10.59
C TYR A 35 16.15 -2.27 -10.20
N SER A 36 15.64 -3.35 -9.61
CA SER A 36 14.39 -3.35 -8.85
C SER A 36 14.65 -3.78 -7.42
N ILE A 37 13.95 -3.15 -6.49
CA ILE A 37 14.07 -3.39 -5.06
C ILE A 37 12.75 -3.93 -4.54
N TYR A 38 12.83 -4.97 -3.73
CA TYR A 38 11.69 -5.55 -3.03
C TYR A 38 12.13 -6.08 -1.66
N ILE A 39 11.16 -6.54 -0.87
CA ILE A 39 11.42 -7.13 0.44
C ILE A 39 11.01 -8.60 0.41
N GLU A 40 11.91 -9.45 0.92
CA GLU A 40 11.72 -10.89 1.04
C GLU A 40 12.32 -11.33 2.36
N SER A 41 11.53 -12.02 3.18
CA SER A 41 11.93 -12.45 4.54
C SER A 41 12.53 -11.30 5.38
N ASP A 42 11.83 -10.16 5.43
CA ASP A 42 12.24 -8.92 6.13
C ASP A 42 13.56 -8.29 5.68
N SER A 43 14.13 -8.76 4.57
CA SER A 43 15.39 -8.26 4.01
C SER A 43 15.17 -7.51 2.70
N ILE A 44 15.88 -6.39 2.51
CA ILE A 44 15.82 -5.61 1.27
C ILE A 44 16.67 -6.31 0.20
N VAL A 45 16.01 -6.78 -0.85
CA VAL A 45 16.63 -7.49 -1.97
C VAL A 45 16.62 -6.61 -3.22
N VAL A 46 17.73 -6.65 -3.95
CA VAL A 46 17.91 -5.98 -5.23
C VAL A 46 17.99 -7.02 -6.32
N CYS A 47 17.21 -6.85 -7.38
CA CYS A 47 17.31 -7.60 -8.63
C CYS A 47 17.86 -6.70 -9.73
N ASP A 48 18.94 -7.11 -10.40
CA ASP A 48 19.50 -6.40 -11.54
C ASP A 48 18.86 -6.80 -12.89
N CYS A 49 19.28 -6.15 -13.97
CA CYS A 49 18.83 -6.45 -15.33
C CYS A 49 19.23 -7.85 -15.84
N GLN A 50 20.17 -8.53 -15.18
CA GLN A 50 20.58 -9.91 -15.44
C GLN A 50 19.83 -10.91 -14.55
N TYR A 51 18.82 -10.44 -13.81
CA TYR A 51 18.01 -11.22 -12.87
C TYR A 51 18.83 -11.86 -11.73
N GLN A 52 19.98 -11.27 -11.40
CA GLN A 52 20.76 -11.63 -10.22
C GLN A 52 20.23 -10.89 -9.00
N HIS A 53 20.30 -11.57 -7.86
CA HIS A 53 19.72 -11.10 -6.61
C HIS A 53 20.82 -10.83 -5.59
N HIS A 54 20.76 -9.66 -4.97
CA HIS A 54 21.77 -9.18 -4.02
C HIS A 54 21.12 -8.50 -2.82
N ALA A 55 21.81 -8.52 -1.67
CA ALA A 55 21.44 -7.66 -0.56
C ALA A 55 21.68 -6.19 -0.95
N PHE A 56 20.74 -5.30 -0.61
CA PHE A 56 20.83 -3.89 -0.98
C PHE A 56 22.14 -3.23 -0.54
N VAL A 57 22.54 -3.45 0.71
CA VAL A 57 23.73 -2.85 1.33
C VAL A 57 25.03 -3.20 0.61
N THR A 58 25.12 -4.40 0.03
CA THR A 58 26.33 -4.87 -0.67
C THR A 58 26.25 -4.66 -2.19
N SER A 59 25.12 -4.14 -2.69
CA SER A 59 24.88 -3.96 -4.12
C SER A 59 25.26 -2.55 -4.57
N PRO A 60 25.64 -2.37 -5.85
CA PRO A 60 25.85 -1.04 -6.42
C PRO A 60 24.62 -0.11 -6.35
N ALA A 61 23.41 -0.68 -6.18
CA ALA A 61 22.18 0.09 -6.05
C ALA A 61 22.12 0.96 -4.79
N SER A 62 22.94 0.65 -3.76
CA SER A 62 23.03 1.46 -2.55
C SER A 62 23.68 2.82 -2.77
N GLU A 63 24.58 2.92 -3.77
CA GLU A 63 25.29 4.15 -4.13
C GLU A 63 24.63 4.86 -5.31
N ARG A 64 23.99 4.11 -6.21
CA ARG A 64 23.30 4.64 -7.40
C ARG A 64 21.86 5.02 -7.09
N ILE A 65 21.73 6.05 -6.27
CA ILE A 65 20.48 6.75 -6.00
C ILE A 65 19.89 7.18 -7.35
N ASP A 66 18.62 6.85 -7.62
CA ASP A 66 17.85 7.13 -8.86
C ASP A 66 17.92 6.11 -10.00
N HIS A 67 18.72 5.04 -9.91
CA HIS A 67 18.80 3.98 -10.92
C HIS A 67 17.96 2.73 -10.60
N TYR A 68 16.95 2.87 -9.75
CA TYR A 68 16.13 1.75 -9.34
C TYR A 68 14.65 2.08 -9.20
N VAL A 69 13.85 1.03 -9.29
CA VAL A 69 12.43 1.04 -8.96
C VAL A 69 12.16 0.17 -7.74
N ILE A 70 11.07 0.46 -7.02
CA ILE A 70 10.74 -0.24 -5.77
C ILE A 70 9.35 -0.85 -5.84
N TYR A 71 9.19 -2.05 -5.33
CA TYR A 71 7.91 -2.66 -5.02
C TYR A 71 7.85 -3.02 -3.53
N LEU A 72 6.83 -2.51 -2.81
CA LEU A 72 6.55 -2.86 -1.42
C LEU A 72 5.12 -3.40 -1.31
N ASP A 73 4.94 -4.54 -0.65
CA ASP A 73 3.64 -5.15 -0.38
C ASP A 73 3.03 -4.65 0.94
N GLU A 74 1.82 -5.10 1.27
CA GLU A 74 1.10 -4.63 2.47
C GLU A 74 1.87 -4.94 3.76
N VAL A 75 2.42 -6.15 3.87
CA VAL A 75 3.16 -6.59 5.06
C VAL A 75 4.36 -5.69 5.31
N HIS A 76 5.17 -5.44 4.27
CA HIS A 76 6.42 -4.72 4.41
C HIS A 76 6.25 -3.20 4.19
N THR A 77 5.06 -2.73 3.81
CA THR A 77 4.67 -1.33 4.05
C THR A 77 4.54 -1.03 5.54
N THR A 78 4.59 -2.04 6.43
CA THR A 78 4.42 -1.91 7.89
C THR A 78 5.67 -2.28 8.70
N GLY A 79 6.83 -1.63 8.48
CA GLY A 79 7.98 -1.77 9.41
C GLY A 79 9.35 -1.41 8.84
N THR A 80 9.50 -1.41 7.52
CA THR A 80 10.82 -1.19 6.88
C THR A 80 11.10 0.31 6.70
N ASP A 81 12.25 0.77 7.21
CA ASP A 81 12.73 2.14 7.01
C ASP A 81 13.49 2.30 5.69
N PHE A 82 12.78 2.19 4.56
CA PHE A 82 13.40 2.46 3.25
C PHE A 82 13.49 3.98 3.03
N LYS A 83 14.69 4.49 2.82
CA LYS A 83 14.93 5.91 2.49
C LYS A 83 14.80 6.10 0.99
N PHE A 84 13.70 6.72 0.57
CA PHE A 84 13.49 7.06 -0.83
C PHE A 84 14.46 8.18 -1.28
N PRO A 85 14.99 8.10 -2.51
CA PRO A 85 15.70 9.20 -3.16
C PRO A 85 14.87 10.48 -3.21
N ASN A 86 15.54 11.63 -3.35
CA ASN A 86 14.81 12.87 -3.62
C ASN A 86 14.04 12.76 -4.95
N GLU A 87 12.95 13.49 -5.06
CA GLU A 87 12.08 13.52 -6.24
C GLU A 87 11.36 12.20 -6.59
N PHE A 88 11.35 11.24 -5.67
CA PHE A 88 10.68 9.95 -5.87
C PHE A 88 9.16 10.08 -5.93
N CYS A 89 8.55 9.48 -6.95
CA CYS A 89 7.10 9.38 -7.10
C CYS A 89 6.64 7.93 -6.94
N ALA A 90 5.71 7.67 -6.04
CA ALA A 90 5.17 6.33 -5.82
C ALA A 90 3.69 6.22 -6.19
N ALA A 91 3.31 5.10 -6.79
CA ALA A 91 1.92 4.71 -6.97
C ALA A 91 1.44 3.90 -5.78
N VAL A 92 0.41 4.39 -5.09
CA VAL A 92 -0.30 3.65 -4.04
C VAL A 92 -1.45 2.90 -4.70
N THR A 93 -1.51 1.59 -4.48
CA THR A 93 -2.64 0.79 -4.95
C THR A 93 -3.81 0.90 -3.95
N LEU A 94 -5.02 1.09 -4.46
CA LEU A 94 -6.23 1.21 -3.66
C LEU A 94 -6.96 -0.13 -3.66
N GLY A 95 -6.92 -0.80 -2.51
CA GLY A 95 -7.58 -2.09 -2.29
C GLY A 95 -9.00 -1.93 -1.80
N ASN A 96 -9.84 -2.92 -2.09
CA ASN A 96 -11.21 -2.92 -1.59
C ASN A 96 -11.22 -2.80 -0.06
N CYS A 97 -12.19 -2.07 0.49
CA CYS A 97 -12.34 -1.86 1.94
C CYS A 97 -11.12 -1.24 2.66
N ILE A 98 -10.18 -0.60 1.94
CA ILE A 98 -9.06 0.09 2.59
C ILE A 98 -9.57 1.16 3.55
N THR A 99 -9.10 1.11 4.79
CA THR A 99 -9.47 2.05 5.86
C THR A 99 -8.50 3.23 5.91
N LYS A 100 -8.91 4.30 6.59
CA LYS A 100 -8.14 5.52 6.81
C LYS A 100 -6.77 5.21 7.41
N ASP A 101 -6.71 4.35 8.41
CA ASP A 101 -5.44 4.05 9.08
C ASP A 101 -4.48 3.32 8.14
N ARG A 102 -4.94 2.33 7.37
CA ARG A 102 -4.11 1.63 6.35
C ARG A 102 -3.66 2.57 5.24
N PHE A 103 -4.58 3.36 4.69
CA PHE A 103 -4.27 4.34 3.64
C PHE A 103 -3.21 5.35 4.09
N VAL A 104 -3.39 5.93 5.28
CA VAL A 104 -2.46 6.89 5.85
C VAL A 104 -1.13 6.23 6.16
N GLN A 105 -1.11 5.04 6.78
CA GLN A 105 0.11 4.31 7.12
C GLN A 105 1.03 4.12 5.91
N VAL A 106 0.47 3.79 4.75
CA VAL A 106 1.21 3.61 3.50
C VAL A 106 1.70 4.97 2.97
N CYS A 107 0.82 5.97 2.92
CA CYS A 107 1.18 7.30 2.42
C CYS A 107 2.28 7.97 3.24
N ILE A 108 2.27 7.85 4.56
CA ILE A 108 3.26 8.50 5.44
C ILE A 108 4.65 7.87 5.37
N ARG A 109 4.79 6.65 4.80
CA ARG A 109 6.11 6.05 4.54
C ARG A 109 6.90 6.88 3.54
N MET A 110 6.21 7.57 2.64
CA MET A 110 6.78 8.63 1.82
C MET A 110 6.98 9.89 2.65
N ARG A 111 7.96 9.87 3.57
CA ARG A 111 8.29 11.02 4.42
C ARG A 111 8.62 12.24 3.57
N LYS A 112 8.31 13.45 4.03
CA LYS A 112 8.49 14.70 3.24
C LYS A 112 7.65 14.76 1.95
N LEU A 113 6.49 14.13 1.96
CA LEU A 113 5.49 14.23 0.90
C LEU A 113 5.17 15.70 0.59
N GLY A 114 5.12 16.05 -0.70
CA GLY A 114 4.86 17.40 -1.18
C GLY A 114 6.07 18.34 -1.17
N LYS A 115 7.18 17.95 -0.53
CA LYS A 115 8.47 18.67 -0.61
C LYS A 115 9.44 18.01 -1.58
N TYR A 116 9.66 16.71 -1.42
CA TYR A 116 10.57 15.93 -2.27
C TYR A 116 9.93 14.71 -2.89
N HIS A 117 8.75 14.30 -2.45
CA HIS A 117 8.11 13.11 -2.97
C HIS A 117 6.66 13.37 -3.34
N TRP A 118 6.15 12.57 -4.27
CA TRP A 118 4.77 12.64 -4.73
C TRP A 118 4.13 11.27 -4.73
N LEU A 119 2.80 11.29 -4.64
CA LEU A 119 1.97 10.09 -4.71
C LEU A 119 1.02 10.19 -5.90
N THR A 120 0.85 9.07 -6.57
CA THR A 120 -0.28 8.80 -7.45
C THR A 120 -1.07 7.61 -6.92
N PHE A 121 -2.33 7.48 -7.34
CA PHE A 121 -3.21 6.42 -6.86
C PHE A 121 -3.67 5.57 -8.03
N TRP A 122 -3.52 4.27 -7.88
CA TRP A 122 -3.98 3.26 -8.84
C TRP A 122 -5.05 2.39 -8.19
N SER A 123 -6.04 1.99 -8.95
CA SER A 123 -7.14 1.18 -8.45
C SER A 123 -7.59 0.18 -9.49
N SER A 124 -8.27 -0.88 -9.05
CA SER A 124 -9.00 -1.76 -9.94
C SER A 124 -10.20 -1.02 -10.53
N HIS A 125 -10.82 -1.59 -11.57
CA HIS A 125 -12.05 -1.04 -12.13
C HIS A 125 -13.17 -1.00 -11.08
N GLU A 126 -13.26 -2.02 -10.23
CA GLU A 126 -14.25 -2.09 -9.15
C GLU A 126 -14.09 -0.93 -8.16
N VAL A 127 -12.87 -0.68 -7.68
CA VAL A 127 -12.61 0.42 -6.72
C VAL A 127 -12.84 1.79 -7.37
N ASP A 128 -12.44 1.98 -8.63
CA ASP A 128 -12.75 3.21 -9.39
C ASP A 128 -14.27 3.44 -9.47
N GLN A 129 -15.06 2.39 -9.76
CA GLN A 129 -16.52 2.48 -9.77
C GLN A 129 -17.09 2.85 -8.40
N GLN A 130 -16.60 2.24 -7.31
CA GLN A 130 -17.06 2.57 -5.95
C GLN A 130 -16.82 4.05 -5.62
N ILE A 131 -15.63 4.57 -5.93
CA ILE A 131 -15.28 5.99 -5.71
C ILE A 131 -16.21 6.90 -6.53
N ARG A 132 -16.46 6.57 -7.80
CA ARG A 132 -17.36 7.35 -8.67
C ARG A 132 -18.82 7.32 -8.20
N LEU A 133 -19.30 6.18 -7.72
CA LEU A 133 -20.65 6.02 -7.18
C LEU A 133 -20.83 6.89 -5.93
N LEU A 134 -19.88 6.84 -5.00
CA LEU A 134 -19.93 7.68 -3.80
C LEU A 134 -19.89 9.18 -4.18
N LYS A 135 -19.02 9.56 -5.11
CA LYS A 135 -18.94 10.93 -5.63
C LYS A 135 -20.27 11.40 -6.22
N LYS A 136 -20.93 10.57 -7.02
CA LYS A 136 -22.25 10.85 -7.61
C LYS A 136 -23.29 11.09 -6.51
N ASN A 137 -23.33 10.23 -5.49
CA ASN A 137 -24.30 10.32 -4.40
C ASN A 137 -24.13 11.61 -3.58
N VAL A 138 -22.89 12.01 -3.30
CA VAL A 138 -22.60 13.20 -2.49
C VAL A 138 -22.79 14.50 -3.27
N LEU A 139 -22.36 14.56 -4.53
CA LEU A 139 -22.34 15.81 -5.31
C LEU A 139 -23.53 15.97 -6.26
N GLN A 140 -24.36 14.93 -6.45
CA GLN A 140 -25.41 14.88 -7.48
C GLN A 140 -24.88 15.19 -8.90
N GLN A 141 -23.60 14.88 -9.15
CA GLN A 141 -22.90 15.16 -10.41
C GLN A 141 -22.75 13.90 -11.28
N SER A 142 -22.48 14.10 -12.58
CA SER A 142 -22.25 13.00 -13.52
C SER A 142 -20.97 12.20 -13.17
N GLN A 143 -21.00 10.89 -13.45
CA GLN A 143 -19.89 9.96 -13.19
C GLN A 143 -18.63 10.25 -14.03
N ASN A 144 -18.74 11.03 -15.10
CA ASN A 144 -17.67 11.27 -16.06
C ASN A 144 -16.68 12.36 -15.63
N LYS A 145 -16.88 13.01 -14.48
CA LYS A 145 -15.90 13.98 -13.98
C LYS A 145 -14.65 13.28 -13.47
N LYS A 146 -13.50 13.93 -13.65
CA LYS A 146 -12.19 13.48 -13.16
C LYS A 146 -12.25 13.19 -11.65
N ILE A 147 -11.61 12.11 -11.22
CA ILE A 147 -11.46 11.78 -9.79
C ILE A 147 -10.33 12.65 -9.21
N HIS A 148 -10.57 13.24 -8.05
CA HIS A 148 -9.59 13.99 -7.29
C HIS A 148 -9.27 13.28 -5.97
N LEU A 149 -8.17 13.66 -5.32
CA LEU A 149 -7.77 13.12 -4.02
C LEU A 149 -8.90 13.18 -2.98
N ILE A 150 -9.68 14.27 -2.97
CA ILE A 150 -10.81 14.41 -2.04
C ILE A 150 -11.89 13.33 -2.23
N ASP A 151 -12.07 12.83 -3.46
CA ASP A 151 -13.02 11.76 -3.75
C ASP A 151 -12.52 10.42 -3.19
N ILE A 152 -11.21 10.16 -3.32
CA ILE A 152 -10.54 8.99 -2.73
C ILE A 152 -10.63 9.05 -1.19
N LEU A 153 -10.31 10.19 -0.59
CA LEU A 153 -10.36 10.36 0.87
C LEU A 153 -11.78 10.15 1.44
N ARG A 154 -12.82 10.59 0.73
CA ARG A 154 -14.21 10.31 1.12
C ARG A 154 -14.52 8.83 1.08
N TRP A 155 -14.10 8.13 0.03
CA TRP A 155 -14.31 6.69 -0.07
C TRP A 155 -13.56 5.91 1.02
N VAL A 156 -12.30 6.25 1.29
CA VAL A 156 -11.53 5.70 2.42
C VAL A 156 -12.22 5.94 3.76
N TYR A 157 -12.81 7.13 3.95
CA TYR A 157 -13.56 7.46 5.15
C TYR A 157 -14.83 6.62 5.28
N GLU A 158 -15.60 6.45 4.21
CA GLU A 158 -16.80 5.60 4.21
C GLU A 158 -16.45 4.14 4.53
N ASN A 159 -15.40 3.60 3.92
CA ASN A 159 -14.89 2.27 4.24
C ASN A 159 -14.54 2.14 5.73
N THR A 160 -13.88 3.15 6.29
CA THR A 160 -13.52 3.17 7.72
C THR A 160 -14.75 3.10 8.60
N GLN A 161 -15.75 3.93 8.30
CA GLN A 161 -17.01 3.94 9.05
C GLN A 161 -17.72 2.60 8.98
N GLN A 162 -17.76 1.99 7.79
CA GLN A 162 -18.35 0.68 7.61
C GLN A 162 -17.58 -0.40 8.39
N THR A 163 -16.26 -0.45 8.27
CA THR A 163 -15.42 -1.40 9.03
C THR A 163 -15.58 -1.22 10.54
N THR A 164 -15.67 0.02 11.04
CA THR A 164 -15.91 0.28 12.47
C THR A 164 -17.28 -0.23 12.91
N ARG A 165 -18.34 -0.01 12.12
CA ARG A 165 -19.68 -0.53 12.40
C ARG A 165 -19.71 -2.06 12.43
N ASP A 166 -19.10 -2.70 11.45
CA ASP A 166 -19.06 -4.16 11.35
C ASP A 166 -18.22 -4.78 12.49
N GLY A 167 -17.14 -4.11 12.88
CA GLY A 167 -16.30 -4.51 14.01
C GLY A 167 -17.02 -4.47 15.36
N LEU A 168 -18.04 -3.63 15.52
CA LEU A 168 -18.78 -3.49 16.78
C LEU A 168 -19.46 -4.80 17.19
N HIS A 169 -20.05 -5.52 16.23
CA HIS A 169 -20.68 -6.82 16.48
C HIS A 169 -19.65 -7.87 16.93
N HIS A 170 -18.46 -7.85 16.32
CA HIS A 170 -17.40 -8.77 16.71
C HIS A 170 -16.91 -8.46 18.12
N TRP A 171 -16.68 -7.17 18.42
CA TRP A 171 -16.29 -6.70 19.75
C TRP A 171 -17.31 -7.07 20.83
N SER A 172 -18.62 -6.89 20.57
CA SER A 172 -19.66 -7.25 21.54
C SER A 172 -19.68 -8.74 21.86
N THR A 173 -19.51 -9.58 20.83
CA THR A 173 -19.44 -11.03 20.98
C THR A 173 -18.20 -11.44 21.78
N GLN A 174 -17.04 -10.88 21.46
CA GLN A 174 -15.79 -11.14 22.19
C GLN A 174 -15.88 -10.71 23.65
N SER A 175 -16.47 -9.55 23.93
CA SER A 175 -16.68 -9.04 25.29
C SER A 175 -17.54 -10.00 26.12
N LEU A 176 -18.65 -10.49 25.56
CA LEU A 176 -19.51 -11.47 26.23
C LEU A 176 -18.78 -12.79 26.49
N SER A 177 -18.03 -13.30 25.51
CA SER A 177 -17.21 -14.50 25.66
C SER A 177 -16.12 -14.33 26.73
N TYR A 178 -15.49 -13.16 26.81
CA TYR A 178 -14.49 -12.85 27.83
C TYR A 178 -15.11 -12.85 29.24
N GLN A 179 -16.25 -12.15 29.43
CA GLN A 179 -16.96 -12.12 30.72
C GLN A 179 -17.34 -13.53 31.20
N ARG A 180 -17.85 -14.38 30.32
CA ARG A 180 -18.15 -15.78 30.64
C ARG A 180 -16.92 -16.58 31.07
N LYS A 181 -15.77 -16.37 30.44
CA LYS A 181 -14.51 -17.02 30.84
C LYS A 181 -14.07 -16.55 32.22
N VAL A 182 -14.09 -15.23 32.46
CA VAL A 182 -13.70 -14.64 33.76
C VAL A 182 -14.59 -15.17 34.89
N SER A 183 -15.92 -15.22 34.69
CA SER A 183 -16.82 -15.71 35.72
C SER A 183 -16.55 -17.17 36.09
N VAL A 184 -16.26 -18.04 35.12
CA VAL A 184 -15.91 -19.45 35.39
C VAL A 184 -14.59 -19.56 36.14
N PHE A 185 -13.57 -18.78 35.74
CA PHE A 185 -12.27 -18.78 36.44
C PHE A 185 -12.38 -18.39 37.91
N GLN A 186 -13.26 -17.44 38.25
CA GLN A 186 -13.51 -17.03 39.64
C GLN A 186 -14.19 -18.11 40.50
N HIS A 187 -14.86 -19.09 39.89
CA HIS A 187 -15.51 -20.20 40.63
C HIS A 187 -14.58 -21.41 40.84
N ILE A 188 -13.37 -21.39 40.28
CA ILE A 188 -12.39 -22.49 40.37
C ILE A 188 -11.28 -22.15 41.40
N GLN A 189 -11.17 -20.89 41.84
CA GLN A 189 -10.33 -20.48 42.99
C GLN A 189 -11.14 -20.48 44.28
#